data_AF-A0A1S3QLL5-F1
#
_entry.id   AF-A0A1S3QLL5-F1
#
_cell.length_a   1.000
_cell.length_b   1.000
_cell.length_c   1.000
_cell.angle_alpha   90.00
_cell.angle_beta   90.00
_cell.angle_gamma   90.00
#
_symmetry.space_group_name_H-M   'P 1'
#
loop_
_entity.id
_entity.type
_entity.pdbx_description
1 polymer ?
#
loop_
_entity_poly.entity_id
_entity_poly.type
_entity_poly.pdbx_seq_one_letter_code
_entity_poly.pdbx_strand_id
1 'polypeptide(L)'
;MAMSGYRQQVQLQSAVLGMAMSGYRQQVQLQSTVLGMAMSGYRQQVQLQSTVLGMAMSGSRSSSSLQYWGWLCQATGSRSSSSLQYWGWLCQAAGPAPVCSTGDGYVRLQAAGPAPVYSTGDGYVRLQAAGPAPVYSTGDGYVRLQAAGPAPVCSTGDGYVRLQAAGPAPVYSTGDGYVRLQAAGLAPVCSTGDGYVTLQAAGPAPVYSTGDGYVRLQAAGPAPVYSTGDGYVRLQAAGPAPVCSTGDGYVRLQAAGPAPVYSTGDGYVRLQAAGPAPVCSTGDGYVRLQAAGPAPVYSTGDGYVRLQAAGPAPVYSTGDGYVRLQAAGPAPVCSTGDGYVRLQAAGPAPVYSTGDGYVRLQAAGPVYSTGDGYVRLQAAGPVYSTGDGYVRQQVQLQSTVLGMAMSGSRSSSSLQYWGWLCQATGSRSSSSLQYWGWLCQAAGPAPVCSTGDGYVRLQAAGPAPVCSTGDGYCVD
;
A
#
# COMPACT_ATOMS: atom_id res chain seq x y z
N MET A 1 -59.81 6.93 -21.63
CA MET A 1 -60.06 7.64 -22.91
C MET A 1 -58.99 7.29 -23.93
N ALA A 2 -59.37 6.89 -25.15
CA ALA A 2 -58.43 6.69 -26.27
C ALA A 2 -58.61 7.83 -27.29
N MET A 3 -57.57 8.64 -27.53
CA MET A 3 -57.59 9.73 -28.51
C MET A 3 -56.59 9.47 -29.64
N SER A 4 -57.09 9.35 -30.87
CA SER A 4 -56.32 9.27 -32.12
C SER A 4 -56.59 10.50 -32.98
N GLY A 5 -55.57 11.12 -33.57
CA GLY A 5 -55.71 12.22 -34.54
C GLY A 5 -54.79 13.43 -34.37
N TYR A 6 -54.74 14.26 -35.42
CA TYR A 6 -53.94 15.50 -35.58
C TYR A 6 -54.52 16.63 -34.69
N ARG A 7 -53.77 17.14 -33.72
CA ARG A 7 -54.19 18.29 -32.88
C ARG A 7 -52.99 19.17 -32.52
N GLN A 8 -53.19 20.49 -32.61
CA GLN A 8 -52.16 21.50 -32.33
C GLN A 8 -52.03 21.86 -30.84
N GLN A 9 -53.09 21.81 -30.03
CA GLN A 9 -53.04 22.12 -28.60
C GLN A 9 -54.13 21.37 -27.81
N VAL A 10 -53.81 20.85 -26.63
CA VAL A 10 -54.78 20.24 -25.70
C VAL A 10 -54.47 20.76 -24.29
N GLN A 11 -55.48 21.35 -23.64
CA GLN A 11 -55.48 21.73 -22.22
C GLN A 11 -56.58 20.95 -21.50
N LEU A 12 -56.24 20.27 -20.40
CA LEU A 12 -57.20 19.54 -19.56
C LEU A 12 -57.01 19.93 -18.09
N GLN A 13 -58.11 20.28 -17.43
CA GLN A 13 -58.15 20.82 -16.06
C GLN A 13 -58.74 19.84 -15.02
N SER A 14 -59.13 18.61 -15.39
CA SER A 14 -59.81 17.65 -14.50
C SER A 14 -59.01 16.38 -14.22
N ALA A 15 -59.27 15.71 -13.08
CA ALA A 15 -58.63 14.44 -12.73
C ALA A 15 -59.02 13.35 -13.74
N VAL A 16 -58.05 12.74 -14.41
CA VAL A 16 -58.29 11.73 -15.45
C VAL A 16 -57.72 10.38 -15.03
N LEU A 17 -58.59 9.35 -15.01
CA LEU A 17 -58.21 7.95 -14.82
C LEU A 17 -58.04 7.28 -16.20
N GLY A 18 -56.85 6.80 -16.52
CA GLY A 18 -56.57 6.00 -17.72
C GLY A 18 -56.68 6.77 -19.05
N MET A 19 -55.60 7.42 -19.48
CA MET A 19 -55.50 8.02 -20.82
C MET A 19 -54.53 7.26 -21.74
N ALA A 20 -55.02 6.78 -22.88
CA ALA A 20 -54.18 6.25 -23.96
C ALA A 20 -54.22 7.20 -25.16
N MET A 21 -53.06 7.69 -25.62
CA MET A 21 -52.98 8.67 -26.71
C MET A 21 -52.03 8.20 -27.83
N SER A 22 -52.49 8.21 -29.09
CA SER A 22 -51.68 7.82 -30.27
C SER A 22 -51.69 8.92 -31.36
N GLY A 23 -50.53 9.27 -31.95
CA GLY A 23 -50.42 10.13 -33.16
C GLY A 23 -49.44 11.32 -33.11
N TYR A 24 -49.28 12.03 -34.26
CA TYR A 24 -48.38 13.18 -34.50
C TYR A 24 -48.90 14.48 -33.88
N ARG A 25 -48.16 15.15 -32.97
CA ARG A 25 -48.61 16.39 -32.28
C ARG A 25 -47.47 17.33 -31.85
N GLN A 26 -47.76 18.64 -31.80
CA GLN A 26 -46.78 19.71 -31.53
C GLN A 26 -46.74 20.20 -30.07
N GLN A 27 -47.85 20.30 -29.31
CA GLN A 27 -47.81 20.79 -27.92
C GLN A 27 -48.96 20.25 -27.03
N VAL A 28 -48.65 19.80 -25.80
CA VAL A 28 -49.65 19.38 -24.79
C VAL A 28 -49.30 20.01 -23.43
N GLN A 29 -50.28 20.66 -22.77
CA GLN A 29 -50.18 21.19 -21.42
C GLN A 29 -51.28 20.57 -20.53
N LEU A 30 -50.90 19.85 -19.47
CA LEU A 30 -51.83 19.27 -18.49
C LEU A 30 -51.56 19.84 -17.09
N GLN A 31 -52.60 20.33 -16.43
CA GLN A 31 -52.56 20.96 -15.10
C GLN A 31 -53.32 20.15 -14.02
N SER A 32 -53.50 18.83 -14.17
CA SER A 32 -54.39 18.00 -13.33
C SER A 32 -53.83 16.63 -12.95
N THR A 33 -54.25 16.04 -11.82
CA THR A 33 -53.84 14.70 -11.36
C THR A 33 -54.28 13.62 -12.34
N VAL A 34 -53.33 12.91 -12.96
CA VAL A 34 -53.63 11.83 -13.91
C VAL A 34 -53.16 10.50 -13.36
N LEU A 35 -54.05 9.50 -13.30
CA LEU A 35 -53.74 8.14 -12.89
C LEU A 35 -53.67 7.24 -14.14
N GLY A 36 -52.47 6.83 -14.55
CA GLY A 36 -52.24 5.97 -15.71
C GLY A 36 -52.35 6.70 -17.06
N MET A 37 -51.21 7.06 -17.66
CA MET A 37 -51.13 7.59 -19.02
C MET A 37 -50.23 6.75 -19.94
N ALA A 38 -50.76 6.22 -21.04
CA ALA A 38 -50.00 5.53 -22.09
C ALA A 38 -49.95 6.39 -23.36
N MET A 39 -48.76 6.72 -23.90
CA MET A 39 -48.66 7.56 -25.11
C MET A 39 -47.76 6.95 -26.19
N SER A 40 -48.21 6.95 -27.45
CA SER A 40 -47.47 6.45 -28.62
C SER A 40 -47.44 7.46 -29.79
N GLY A 41 -46.28 7.67 -30.44
CA GLY A 41 -46.13 8.52 -31.65
C GLY A 41 -44.99 9.57 -31.65
N TYR A 42 -44.84 10.32 -32.77
CA TYR A 42 -43.78 11.33 -33.05
C TYR A 42 -44.19 12.73 -32.56
N ARG A 43 -43.40 13.41 -31.71
CA ARG A 43 -43.78 14.71 -31.09
C ARG A 43 -42.59 15.61 -30.68
N GLN A 44 -42.82 16.93 -30.61
CA GLN A 44 -41.82 17.99 -30.37
C GLN A 44 -41.88 18.72 -29.00
N GLN A 45 -42.98 18.74 -28.22
CA GLN A 45 -42.96 19.34 -26.87
C GLN A 45 -44.12 18.90 -25.96
N VAL A 46 -43.84 18.51 -24.71
CA VAL A 46 -44.85 18.20 -23.68
C VAL A 46 -44.42 18.88 -22.38
N GLN A 47 -45.28 19.75 -21.83
CA GLN A 47 -45.09 20.37 -20.51
C GLN A 47 -46.19 19.86 -19.56
N LEU A 48 -45.81 19.15 -18.51
CA LEU A 48 -46.73 18.62 -17.50
C LEU A 48 -46.45 19.33 -16.17
N GLN A 49 -47.46 20.01 -15.63
CA GLN A 49 -47.43 20.61 -14.30
C GLN A 49 -48.41 19.88 -13.38
N SER A 50 -48.24 18.56 -13.19
CA SER A 50 -49.20 17.76 -12.41
C SER A 50 -48.63 16.49 -11.79
N THR A 51 -49.25 16.00 -10.70
CA THR A 51 -48.96 14.71 -10.06
C THR A 51 -49.50 13.58 -10.94
N VAL A 52 -48.64 12.87 -11.65
CA VAL A 52 -49.05 11.74 -12.48
C VAL A 52 -48.64 10.40 -11.84
N LEU A 53 -49.60 9.51 -11.62
CA LEU A 53 -49.35 8.16 -11.12
C LEU A 53 -49.27 7.19 -12.31
N GLY A 54 -48.05 6.91 -12.77
CA GLY A 54 -47.77 5.95 -13.85
C GLY A 54 -47.94 6.52 -15.26
N MET A 55 -46.83 6.74 -15.96
CA MET A 55 -46.79 7.00 -17.40
C MET A 55 -45.91 6.00 -18.16
N ALA A 56 -46.41 5.47 -19.28
CA ALA A 56 -45.69 4.61 -20.22
C ALA A 56 -45.69 5.22 -21.63
N MET A 57 -44.51 5.32 -22.28
CA MET A 57 -44.41 5.87 -23.65
C MET A 57 -43.55 5.05 -24.61
N SER A 58 -43.97 4.97 -25.88
CA SER A 58 -43.26 4.32 -27.00
C SER A 58 -43.27 5.17 -28.31
N GLY A 59 -42.12 5.41 -28.95
CA GLY A 59 -42.05 6.10 -30.27
C GLY A 59 -40.68 6.68 -30.66
N SER A 60 -40.51 7.08 -31.94
CA SER A 60 -39.32 7.77 -32.48
C SER A 60 -39.48 9.30 -32.42
N ARG A 61 -38.43 10.04 -32.02
CA ARG A 61 -38.52 11.51 -31.75
C ARG A 61 -37.29 12.29 -32.22
N SER A 62 -37.50 13.56 -32.58
CA SER A 62 -36.48 14.59 -32.83
C SER A 62 -36.46 15.61 -31.69
N SER A 63 -35.30 15.76 -31.06
CA SER A 63 -34.84 16.81 -30.14
C SER A 63 -35.90 17.63 -29.37
N SER A 64 -36.01 17.41 -28.06
CA SER A 64 -36.66 18.32 -27.09
C SER A 64 -36.35 17.91 -25.64
N SER A 65 -36.20 18.88 -24.73
CA SER A 65 -36.10 18.65 -23.28
C SER A 65 -37.48 18.31 -22.71
N LEU A 66 -37.57 17.22 -21.94
CA LEU A 66 -38.82 16.78 -21.31
C LEU A 66 -38.68 16.83 -19.79
N GLN A 67 -39.64 17.48 -19.13
CA GLN A 67 -39.76 17.59 -17.67
C GLN A 67 -40.92 16.71 -17.19
N TYR A 68 -40.66 15.79 -16.28
CA TYR A 68 -41.63 14.84 -15.72
C TYR A 68 -41.86 15.04 -14.22
N TRP A 69 -43.14 14.98 -13.82
CA TRP A 69 -43.60 14.99 -12.42
C TRP A 69 -44.46 13.74 -12.16
N GLY A 70 -44.04 12.83 -11.27
CA GLY A 70 -44.85 11.65 -10.92
C GLY A 70 -44.13 10.54 -10.16
N TRP A 71 -44.89 9.65 -9.51
CA TRP A 71 -44.36 8.54 -8.67
C TRP A 71 -43.71 7.40 -9.48
N LEU A 72 -44.10 7.22 -10.75
CA LEU A 72 -43.61 6.15 -11.63
C LEU A 72 -43.51 6.67 -13.06
N CYS A 73 -42.29 6.74 -13.61
CA CYS A 73 -42.04 7.20 -14.98
C CYS A 73 -41.31 6.13 -15.80
N GLN A 74 -41.91 5.64 -16.89
CA GLN A 74 -41.29 4.72 -17.86
C GLN A 74 -41.24 5.32 -19.27
N ALA A 75 -40.03 5.51 -19.81
CA ALA A 75 -39.80 6.03 -21.16
C ALA A 75 -39.00 5.03 -22.01
N THR A 76 -39.53 4.63 -23.17
CA THR A 76 -38.84 3.77 -24.15
C THR A 76 -38.76 4.47 -25.50
N GLY A 77 -37.55 4.65 -26.05
CA GLY A 77 -37.37 5.31 -27.34
C GLY A 77 -35.95 5.23 -27.89
N SER A 78 -35.82 5.06 -29.21
CA SER A 78 -34.54 4.94 -29.91
C SER A 78 -34.24 6.18 -30.74
N ARG A 79 -33.52 7.17 -30.17
CA ARG A 79 -32.66 8.19 -30.85
C ARG A 79 -32.01 9.17 -29.87
N SER A 80 -30.95 9.85 -30.32
CA SER A 80 -29.76 10.29 -29.57
C SER A 80 -29.66 11.80 -29.25
N SER A 81 -30.76 12.53 -29.02
CA SER A 81 -30.70 14.00 -28.93
C SER A 81 -31.68 14.67 -27.96
N SER A 82 -32.05 14.05 -26.83
CA SER A 82 -33.01 14.66 -25.89
C SER A 82 -32.57 14.44 -24.44
N SER A 83 -32.55 15.51 -23.63
CA SER A 83 -32.34 15.43 -22.17
C SER A 83 -33.64 15.11 -21.47
N LEU A 84 -33.63 14.06 -20.64
CA LEU A 84 -34.79 13.64 -19.86
C LEU A 84 -34.57 14.06 -18.40
N GLN A 85 -35.40 14.98 -17.90
CA GLN A 85 -35.39 15.44 -16.51
C GLN A 85 -36.56 14.78 -15.76
N TYR A 86 -36.25 14.01 -14.73
CA TYR A 86 -37.25 13.29 -13.93
C TYR A 86 -37.25 13.74 -12.47
N TRP A 87 -38.45 13.81 -11.91
CA TRP A 87 -38.70 14.09 -10.50
C TRP A 87 -39.66 13.01 -9.96
N GLY A 88 -39.15 12.04 -9.18
CA GLY A 88 -39.97 10.95 -8.63
C GLY A 88 -39.21 9.70 -8.15
N TRP A 89 -39.91 8.85 -7.39
CA TRP A 89 -39.35 7.67 -6.69
C TRP A 89 -38.87 6.52 -7.60
N LEU A 90 -39.42 6.35 -8.82
CA LEU A 90 -38.99 5.30 -9.74
C LEU A 90 -38.91 5.81 -11.19
N CYS A 91 -37.69 5.88 -11.73
CA CYS A 91 -37.43 6.29 -13.12
C CYS A 91 -36.86 5.13 -13.93
N GLN A 92 -37.55 4.72 -15.02
CA GLN A 92 -37.07 3.70 -15.96
C GLN A 92 -36.96 4.27 -17.38
N ALA A 93 -35.75 4.33 -17.92
CA ALA A 93 -35.51 4.79 -19.30
C ALA A 93 -34.78 3.74 -20.14
N ALA A 94 -35.08 3.71 -21.44
CA ALA A 94 -34.39 2.91 -22.44
C ALA A 94 -34.07 3.73 -23.70
N GLY A 95 -32.78 3.98 -23.96
CA GLY A 95 -32.30 4.77 -25.12
C GLY A 95 -30.96 5.48 -24.88
N PRO A 96 -30.30 6.02 -25.93
CA PRO A 96 -28.99 6.69 -25.86
C PRO A 96 -29.08 8.17 -25.41
N ALA A 97 -29.71 8.45 -24.26
CA ALA A 97 -30.00 9.80 -23.81
C ALA A 97 -29.48 10.09 -22.39
N PRO A 98 -29.10 11.34 -22.09
CA PRO A 98 -28.82 11.75 -20.71
C PRO A 98 -30.06 11.63 -19.83
N VAL A 99 -29.87 11.09 -18.63
CA VAL A 99 -30.88 11.05 -17.57
C VAL A 99 -30.43 11.97 -16.43
N CYS A 100 -31.28 12.92 -16.07
CA CYS A 100 -31.12 13.77 -14.89
C CYS A 100 -32.22 13.43 -13.87
N SER A 101 -31.83 13.08 -12.65
CA SER A 101 -32.73 12.85 -11.52
C SER A 101 -32.39 13.81 -10.38
N THR A 102 -33.40 14.44 -9.81
CA THR A 102 -33.27 15.41 -8.72
C THR A 102 -34.25 15.05 -7.60
N GLY A 103 -33.73 14.88 -6.38
CA GLY A 103 -34.45 14.42 -5.19
C GLY A 103 -34.21 12.93 -4.89
N ASP A 104 -34.77 12.47 -3.77
CA ASP A 104 -34.54 11.12 -3.30
C ASP A 104 -35.32 10.07 -4.11
N GLY A 105 -34.71 8.91 -4.40
CA GLY A 105 -35.43 7.84 -5.11
C GLY A 105 -34.58 6.81 -5.85
N TYR A 106 -35.24 6.03 -6.71
CA TYR A 106 -34.65 4.94 -7.48
C TYR A 106 -34.62 5.25 -8.98
N VAL A 107 -33.42 5.28 -9.55
CA VAL A 107 -33.17 5.47 -10.98
C VAL A 107 -32.69 4.16 -11.59
N ARG A 108 -33.34 3.70 -12.66
CA ARG A 108 -32.91 2.54 -13.44
C ARG A 108 -32.84 2.87 -14.94
N LEU A 109 -31.69 2.71 -15.54
CA LEU A 109 -31.46 2.98 -16.96
C LEU A 109 -30.85 1.75 -17.65
N GLN A 110 -31.36 1.44 -18.83
CA GLN A 110 -30.76 0.45 -19.73
C GLN A 110 -30.54 1.07 -21.11
N ALA A 111 -29.30 1.16 -21.57
CA ALA A 111 -28.97 1.88 -22.79
C ALA A 111 -28.06 1.07 -23.72
N ALA A 112 -28.37 1.07 -25.02
CA ALA A 112 -27.53 0.47 -26.03
C ALA A 112 -26.43 1.42 -26.55
N GLY A 113 -26.61 2.73 -26.41
CA GLY A 113 -25.64 3.77 -26.81
C GLY A 113 -25.16 4.61 -25.62
N PRO A 114 -24.64 5.83 -25.87
CA PRO A 114 -24.19 6.73 -24.82
C PRO A 114 -25.29 7.04 -23.79
N ALA A 115 -24.97 6.93 -22.50
CA ALA A 115 -25.94 7.04 -21.42
C ALA A 115 -25.36 7.79 -20.20
N PRO A 116 -25.21 9.11 -20.29
CA PRO A 116 -24.86 9.94 -19.13
C PRO A 116 -25.98 9.91 -18.07
N VAL A 117 -25.61 9.77 -16.80
CA VAL A 117 -26.55 9.93 -15.67
C VAL A 117 -26.05 11.01 -14.73
N TYR A 118 -26.94 11.92 -14.36
CA TYR A 118 -26.75 12.92 -13.33
C TYR A 118 -27.83 12.71 -12.27
N SER A 119 -27.43 12.41 -11.03
CA SER A 119 -28.35 12.21 -9.91
C SER A 119 -27.98 13.17 -8.79
N THR A 120 -28.95 13.91 -8.28
CA THR A 120 -28.77 14.76 -7.10
C THR A 120 -29.81 14.37 -6.05
N GLY A 121 -29.41 14.17 -4.79
CA GLY A 121 -30.27 13.68 -3.70
C GLY A 121 -29.97 12.22 -3.33
N ASP A 122 -30.65 11.72 -2.31
CA ASP A 122 -30.32 10.44 -1.70
C ASP A 122 -31.04 9.28 -2.39
N GLY A 123 -30.34 8.22 -2.77
CA GLY A 123 -31.06 7.18 -3.52
C GLY A 123 -30.28 6.05 -4.15
N TYR A 124 -30.96 5.32 -5.03
CA TYR A 124 -30.43 4.15 -5.71
C TYR A 124 -30.36 4.38 -7.21
N VAL A 125 -29.16 4.46 -7.76
CA VAL A 125 -28.92 4.56 -9.21
C VAL A 125 -28.45 3.22 -9.74
N ARG A 126 -29.15 2.66 -10.74
CA ARG A 126 -28.74 1.46 -11.45
C ARG A 126 -28.71 1.65 -12.96
N LEU A 127 -27.53 1.57 -13.54
CA LEU A 127 -27.30 1.74 -14.97
C LEU A 127 -26.69 0.47 -15.57
N GLN A 128 -27.25 0.05 -16.70
CA GLN A 128 -26.66 -0.94 -17.60
C GLN A 128 -26.50 -0.33 -19.00
N ALA A 129 -25.27 -0.21 -19.48
CA ALA A 129 -24.97 0.45 -20.75
C ALA A 129 -24.03 -0.37 -21.64
N ALA A 130 -24.33 -0.47 -22.93
CA ALA A 130 -23.38 -1.02 -23.90
C ALA A 130 -22.38 0.03 -24.42
N GLY A 131 -22.80 1.30 -24.50
CA GLY A 131 -21.95 2.42 -24.90
C GLY A 131 -21.27 3.14 -23.71
N PRO A 132 -20.68 4.33 -23.96
CA PRO A 132 -20.14 5.19 -22.91
C PRO A 132 -21.20 5.59 -21.88
N ALA A 133 -20.86 5.52 -20.59
CA ALA A 133 -21.82 5.65 -19.49
C ALA A 133 -21.24 6.42 -18.30
N PRO A 134 -21.01 7.75 -18.44
CA PRO A 134 -20.57 8.56 -17.31
C PRO A 134 -21.69 8.71 -16.28
N VAL A 135 -21.36 8.58 -14.99
CA VAL A 135 -22.31 8.78 -13.88
C VAL A 135 -21.78 9.84 -12.94
N TYR A 136 -22.60 10.84 -12.65
CA TYR A 136 -22.36 11.88 -11.65
C TYR A 136 -23.46 11.79 -10.60
N SER A 137 -23.09 11.54 -9.35
CA SER A 137 -24.02 11.44 -8.23
C SER A 137 -23.61 12.39 -7.11
N THR A 138 -24.53 13.21 -6.65
CA THR A 138 -24.33 14.11 -5.51
C THR A 138 -25.43 13.83 -4.49
N GLY A 139 -25.09 13.45 -3.26
CA GLY A 139 -26.05 12.95 -2.26
C GLY A 139 -25.75 11.50 -1.87
N ASP A 140 -26.36 11.05 -0.79
CA ASP A 140 -26.03 9.80 -0.15
C ASP A 140 -26.77 8.62 -0.80
N GLY A 141 -26.11 7.50 -1.04
CA GLY A 141 -26.85 6.39 -1.63
C GLY A 141 -26.05 5.28 -2.28
N TYR A 142 -26.70 4.58 -3.19
CA TYR A 142 -26.18 3.39 -3.83
C TYR A 142 -26.14 3.58 -5.35
N VAL A 143 -24.94 3.63 -5.90
CA VAL A 143 -24.70 3.68 -7.35
C VAL A 143 -24.25 2.30 -7.83
N ARG A 144 -24.94 1.72 -8.80
CA ARG A 144 -24.53 0.49 -9.48
C ARG A 144 -24.51 0.65 -10.99
N LEU A 145 -23.32 0.54 -11.56
CA LEU A 145 -23.09 0.67 -12.99
C LEU A 145 -22.49 -0.62 -13.55
N GLN A 146 -23.07 -1.07 -14.66
CA GLN A 146 -22.49 -2.10 -15.53
C GLN A 146 -22.36 -1.52 -16.94
N ALA A 147 -21.12 -1.40 -17.45
CA ALA A 147 -20.84 -0.78 -18.74
C ALA A 147 -19.90 -1.62 -19.60
N ALA A 148 -20.20 -1.77 -20.89
CA ALA A 148 -19.24 -2.34 -21.83
C ALA A 148 -18.26 -1.27 -22.37
N GLY A 149 -18.70 -0.02 -22.53
CA GLY A 149 -17.86 1.12 -22.94
C GLY A 149 -17.16 1.83 -21.78
N PRO A 150 -16.56 3.01 -22.03
CA PRO A 150 -15.99 3.88 -21.00
C PRO A 150 -17.04 4.31 -19.97
N ALA A 151 -16.70 4.27 -18.69
CA ALA A 151 -17.65 4.43 -17.59
C ALA A 151 -17.05 5.22 -16.41
N PRO A 152 -16.77 6.52 -16.57
CA PRO A 152 -16.31 7.34 -15.47
C PRO A 152 -17.44 7.51 -14.43
N VAL A 153 -17.10 7.44 -13.14
CA VAL A 153 -18.03 7.69 -12.04
C VAL A 153 -17.47 8.78 -11.14
N CYS A 154 -18.30 9.78 -10.83
CA CYS A 154 -18.02 10.80 -9.82
C CYS A 154 -19.16 10.75 -8.77
N SER A 155 -18.82 10.52 -7.51
CA SER A 155 -19.77 10.47 -6.39
C SER A 155 -19.28 11.39 -5.29
N THR A 156 -20.10 12.31 -4.81
CA THR A 156 -19.68 13.27 -3.77
C THR A 156 -20.34 13.09 -2.41
N GLY A 157 -21.46 12.37 -2.34
CA GLY A 157 -22.10 12.01 -1.06
C GLY A 157 -21.64 10.65 -0.55
N ASP A 158 -22.13 10.29 0.62
CA ASP A 158 -21.77 9.06 1.31
C ASP A 158 -22.48 7.86 0.68
N GLY A 159 -21.96 6.65 0.90
CA GLY A 159 -22.66 5.41 0.58
C GLY A 159 -21.87 4.45 -0.29
N TYR A 160 -22.53 3.80 -1.25
CA TYR A 160 -22.02 2.62 -1.92
C TYR A 160 -21.95 2.79 -3.45
N VAL A 161 -20.73 2.79 -4.00
CA VAL A 161 -20.49 2.80 -5.43
C VAL A 161 -20.04 1.42 -5.88
N ARG A 162 -20.74 0.81 -6.85
CA ARG A 162 -20.33 -0.43 -7.50
C ARG A 162 -20.32 -0.32 -9.00
N LEU A 163 -19.13 -0.43 -9.58
CA LEU A 163 -18.89 -0.35 -11.01
C LEU A 163 -18.31 -1.67 -11.54
N GLN A 164 -18.89 -2.15 -12.63
CA GLN A 164 -18.31 -3.18 -13.48
C GLN A 164 -18.18 -2.64 -14.90
N ALA A 165 -16.95 -2.55 -15.41
CA ALA A 165 -16.67 -1.95 -16.71
C ALA A 165 -15.72 -2.81 -17.55
N ALA A 166 -16.02 -2.98 -18.84
CA ALA A 166 -15.06 -3.57 -19.77
C ALA A 166 -14.08 -2.51 -20.33
N GLY A 167 -14.55 -1.27 -20.54
CA GLY A 167 -13.71 -0.15 -20.95
C GLY A 167 -12.98 0.57 -19.80
N PRO A 168 -12.38 1.74 -20.08
CA PRO A 168 -11.81 2.62 -19.05
C PRO A 168 -12.86 3.09 -18.04
N ALA A 169 -12.50 3.09 -16.76
CA ALA A 169 -13.45 3.28 -15.66
C ALA A 169 -12.83 4.05 -14.49
N PRO A 170 -12.53 5.35 -14.68
CA PRO A 170 -12.06 6.18 -13.58
C PRO A 170 -13.18 6.39 -12.55
N VAL A 171 -12.86 6.29 -11.26
CA VAL A 171 -13.80 6.55 -10.17
C VAL A 171 -13.25 7.64 -9.27
N TYR A 172 -14.07 8.66 -9.01
CA TYR A 172 -13.81 9.72 -8.05
C TYR A 172 -14.92 9.67 -6.99
N SER A 173 -14.55 9.50 -5.73
CA SER A 173 -15.47 9.46 -4.59
C SER A 173 -14.99 10.43 -3.52
N THR A 174 -15.83 11.33 -3.02
CA THR A 174 -15.42 12.26 -1.95
C THR A 174 -16.12 12.06 -0.61
N GLY A 175 -17.31 11.45 -0.59
CA GLY A 175 -17.99 11.07 0.64
C GLY A 175 -17.49 9.74 1.21
N ASP A 176 -17.93 9.45 2.43
CA ASP A 176 -17.60 8.25 3.18
C ASP A 176 -18.36 7.04 2.60
N GLY A 177 -17.79 5.85 2.73
CA GLY A 177 -18.52 4.61 2.45
C GLY A 177 -17.73 3.57 1.69
N TYR A 178 -18.33 2.96 0.68
CA TYR A 178 -17.80 1.76 0.02
C TYR A 178 -17.73 1.92 -1.50
N VAL A 179 -16.53 1.83 -2.04
CA VAL A 179 -16.27 1.80 -3.48
C VAL A 179 -15.88 0.39 -3.91
N ARG A 180 -16.61 -0.18 -4.87
CA ARG A 180 -16.29 -1.44 -5.55
C ARG A 180 -16.11 -1.22 -7.04
N LEU A 181 -14.92 -1.49 -7.56
CA LEU A 181 -14.65 -1.42 -8.98
C LEU A 181 -14.11 -2.75 -9.50
N GLN A 182 -14.71 -3.24 -10.57
CA GLN A 182 -14.18 -4.30 -11.41
C GLN A 182 -14.03 -3.76 -12.83
N ALA A 183 -12.79 -3.69 -13.32
CA ALA A 183 -12.50 -3.09 -14.62
C ALA A 183 -11.55 -3.97 -15.45
N ALA A 184 -11.81 -4.10 -16.75
CA ALA A 184 -10.86 -4.74 -17.66
C ALA A 184 -9.83 -3.72 -18.22
N GLY A 185 -10.24 -2.47 -18.46
CA GLY A 185 -9.37 -1.39 -18.94
C GLY A 185 -8.63 -0.63 -17.84
N LEU A 186 -8.22 0.60 -18.17
CA LEU A 186 -7.63 1.58 -17.25
C LEU A 186 -8.63 1.98 -16.16
N ALA A 187 -8.23 1.90 -14.89
CA ALA A 187 -9.15 2.02 -13.75
C ALA A 187 -8.56 2.83 -12.58
N PRO A 188 -8.32 4.14 -12.74
CA PRO A 188 -7.86 4.98 -11.65
C PRO A 188 -8.99 5.16 -10.62
N VAL A 189 -8.66 5.12 -9.34
CA VAL A 189 -9.59 5.42 -8.25
C VAL A 189 -9.01 6.55 -7.40
N CYS A 190 -9.80 7.57 -7.15
CA CYS A 190 -9.52 8.63 -6.18
C CYS A 190 -10.65 8.64 -5.15
N SER A 191 -10.32 8.42 -3.88
CA SER A 191 -11.26 8.43 -2.75
C SER A 191 -10.76 9.40 -1.69
N THR A 192 -11.58 10.36 -1.27
CA THR A 192 -11.16 11.31 -0.22
C THR A 192 -11.85 11.14 1.13
N GLY A 193 -13.05 10.56 1.15
CA GLY A 193 -13.75 10.21 2.39
C GLY A 193 -13.27 8.88 2.98
N ASP A 194 -13.73 8.61 4.18
CA ASP A 194 -13.41 7.42 4.96
C ASP A 194 -14.14 6.19 4.42
N GLY A 195 -13.56 5.01 4.60
CA GLY A 195 -14.25 3.73 4.37
C GLY A 195 -13.49 2.72 3.53
N TYR A 196 -14.18 2.04 2.62
CA TYR A 196 -13.72 0.80 1.98
C TYR A 196 -13.60 0.94 0.47
N VAL A 197 -12.38 0.93 -0.04
CA VAL A 197 -12.09 0.90 -1.48
C VAL A 197 -11.66 -0.50 -1.89
N THR A 198 -12.39 -1.10 -2.83
CA THR A 198 -12.08 -2.42 -3.40
C THR A 198 -12.01 -2.36 -4.92
N LEU A 199 -10.84 -2.68 -5.47
CA LEU A 199 -10.56 -2.63 -6.90
C LEU A 199 -10.01 -3.95 -7.40
N GLN A 200 -10.61 -4.47 -8.47
CA GLN A 200 -10.08 -5.56 -9.28
C GLN A 200 -9.91 -5.09 -10.72
N ALA A 201 -8.68 -5.04 -11.22
CA ALA A 201 -8.36 -4.51 -12.53
C ALA A 201 -7.50 -5.47 -13.36
N ALA A 202 -7.83 -5.65 -14.64
CA ALA A 202 -6.93 -6.32 -15.59
C ALA A 202 -5.88 -5.34 -16.16
N GLY A 203 -6.27 -4.08 -16.39
CA GLY A 203 -5.37 -3.02 -16.85
C GLY A 203 -4.63 -2.27 -15.73
N PRO A 204 -4.03 -1.11 -16.03
CA PRO A 204 -3.43 -0.22 -15.04
C PRO A 204 -4.48 0.33 -14.07
N ALA A 205 -4.11 0.42 -12.80
CA ALA A 205 -5.05 0.70 -11.71
C ALA A 205 -4.41 1.53 -10.59
N PRO A 206 -4.12 2.82 -10.84
CA PRO A 206 -3.62 3.70 -9.80
C PRO A 206 -4.72 3.99 -8.77
N VAL A 207 -4.39 3.99 -7.49
CA VAL A 207 -5.32 4.32 -6.39
C VAL A 207 -4.75 5.46 -5.56
N TYR A 208 -5.58 6.47 -5.31
CA TYR A 208 -5.33 7.58 -4.40
C TYR A 208 -6.43 7.56 -3.34
N SER A 209 -6.06 7.43 -2.06
CA SER A 209 -6.98 7.44 -0.93
C SER A 209 -6.49 8.43 0.11
N THR A 210 -7.32 9.37 0.55
CA THR A 210 -6.90 10.34 1.59
C THR A 210 -7.59 10.18 2.93
N GLY A 211 -8.80 9.62 2.96
CA GLY A 211 -9.50 9.30 4.21
C GLY A 211 -9.02 8.01 4.84
N ASP A 212 -9.47 7.78 6.06
CA ASP A 212 -9.17 6.60 6.86
C ASP A 212 -9.94 5.37 6.34
N GLY A 213 -9.36 4.18 6.50
CA GLY A 213 -10.11 2.94 6.29
C GLY A 213 -9.33 1.85 5.54
N TYR A 214 -10.00 1.18 4.59
CA TYR A 214 -9.54 -0.07 4.01
C TYR A 214 -9.44 0.03 2.48
N VAL A 215 -8.22 -0.06 1.97
CA VAL A 215 -7.95 -0.13 0.53
C VAL A 215 -7.51 -1.55 0.16
N ARG A 216 -8.24 -2.20 -0.75
CA ARG A 216 -7.86 -3.48 -1.34
C ARG A 216 -7.83 -3.43 -2.85
N LEU A 217 -6.65 -3.69 -3.41
CA LEU A 217 -6.40 -3.70 -4.84
C LEU A 217 -5.86 -5.06 -5.29
N GLN A 218 -6.47 -5.60 -6.35
CA GLN A 218 -5.93 -6.70 -7.14
C GLN A 218 -5.79 -6.26 -8.60
N ALA A 219 -4.57 -6.23 -9.12
CA ALA A 219 -4.28 -5.73 -10.46
C ALA A 219 -3.37 -6.68 -11.24
N ALA A 220 -3.69 -6.90 -12.52
CA ALA A 220 -2.75 -7.58 -13.43
C ALA A 220 -1.74 -6.60 -14.05
N GLY A 221 -2.12 -5.34 -14.28
CA GLY A 221 -1.25 -4.27 -14.76
C GLY A 221 -0.49 -3.52 -13.65
N PRO A 222 0.13 -2.36 -13.98
CA PRO A 222 0.73 -1.45 -13.02
C PRO A 222 -0.30 -0.90 -12.03
N ALA A 223 0.06 -0.84 -10.75
CA ALA A 223 -0.86 -0.56 -9.66
C ALA A 223 -0.22 0.30 -8.56
N PRO A 224 0.09 1.58 -8.84
CA PRO A 224 0.57 2.48 -7.80
C PRO A 224 -0.54 2.78 -6.78
N VAL A 225 -0.21 2.80 -5.50
CA VAL A 225 -1.15 3.15 -4.42
C VAL A 225 -0.56 4.28 -3.60
N TYR A 226 -1.35 5.33 -3.40
CA TYR A 226 -1.06 6.45 -2.51
C TYR A 226 -2.18 6.53 -1.48
N SER A 227 -1.84 6.39 -0.20
CA SER A 227 -2.76 6.46 0.93
C SER A 227 -2.25 7.47 1.96
N THR A 228 -3.09 8.40 2.41
CA THR A 228 -2.65 9.37 3.45
C THR A 228 -3.34 9.23 4.79
N GLY A 229 -4.56 8.69 4.83
CA GLY A 229 -5.26 8.40 6.08
C GLY A 229 -4.79 7.11 6.75
N ASP A 230 -5.25 6.92 7.97
CA ASP A 230 -4.96 5.75 8.78
C ASP A 230 -5.74 4.53 8.28
N GLY A 231 -5.17 3.33 8.47
CA GLY A 231 -5.92 2.09 8.28
C GLY A 231 -5.17 0.98 7.57
N TYR A 232 -5.82 0.32 6.61
CA TYR A 232 -5.35 -0.95 6.05
C TYR A 232 -5.27 -0.89 4.52
N VAL A 233 -4.05 -1.01 4.00
CA VAL A 233 -3.77 -1.11 2.57
C VAL A 233 -3.36 -2.53 2.23
N ARG A 234 -4.08 -3.18 1.32
CA ARG A 234 -3.72 -4.48 0.76
C ARG A 234 -3.68 -4.48 -0.75
N LEU A 235 -2.50 -4.74 -1.29
CA LEU A 235 -2.24 -4.77 -2.72
C LEU A 235 -1.72 -6.15 -3.16
N GLN A 236 -2.32 -6.68 -4.21
CA GLN A 236 -1.82 -7.81 -4.97
C GLN A 236 -1.67 -7.40 -6.44
N ALA A 237 -0.44 -7.38 -6.95
CA ALA A 237 -0.15 -6.91 -8.30
C ALA A 237 0.76 -7.88 -9.07
N ALA A 238 0.44 -8.13 -10.34
CA ALA A 238 1.37 -8.83 -11.24
C ALA A 238 2.40 -7.86 -11.86
N GLY A 239 2.01 -6.61 -12.13
CA GLY A 239 2.90 -5.55 -12.62
C GLY A 239 3.67 -4.79 -11.52
N PRO A 240 4.29 -3.65 -11.88
CA PRO A 240 4.90 -2.72 -10.92
C PRO A 240 3.87 -2.16 -9.94
N ALA A 241 4.25 -2.06 -8.68
CA ALA A 241 3.32 -1.77 -7.59
C ALA A 241 3.97 -0.89 -6.50
N PRO A 242 4.30 0.39 -6.80
CA PRO A 242 4.79 1.31 -5.79
C PRO A 242 3.67 1.62 -4.79
N VAL A 243 4.00 1.66 -3.50
CA VAL A 243 3.08 2.06 -2.44
C VAL A 243 3.68 3.22 -1.66
N CYS A 244 2.90 4.27 -1.47
CA CYS A 244 3.18 5.36 -0.55
C CYS A 244 2.03 5.44 0.47
N SER A 245 2.33 5.28 1.74
CA SER A 245 1.37 5.39 2.86
C SER A 245 1.90 6.42 3.84
N THR A 246 1.07 7.37 4.31
CA THR A 246 1.54 8.38 5.28
C THR A 246 0.86 8.40 6.63
N GLY A 247 -0.28 7.73 6.77
CA GLY A 247 -0.98 7.52 8.05
C GLY A 247 -0.56 6.22 8.73
N ASP A 248 -1.01 6.07 9.97
CA ASP A 248 -0.76 4.90 10.78
C ASP A 248 -1.52 3.68 10.25
N GLY A 249 -0.98 2.49 10.48
CA GLY A 249 -1.72 1.25 10.27
C GLY A 249 -0.97 0.15 9.53
N TYR A 250 -1.65 -0.55 8.63
CA TYR A 250 -1.20 -1.83 8.10
C TYR A 250 -1.10 -1.81 6.57
N VAL A 251 0.12 -1.93 6.05
CA VAL A 251 0.40 -2.08 4.63
C VAL A 251 0.79 -3.51 4.32
N ARG A 252 0.06 -4.18 3.42
CA ARG A 252 0.43 -5.50 2.90
C ARG A 252 0.45 -5.52 1.38
N LEU A 253 1.63 -5.77 0.85
CA LEU A 253 1.91 -5.83 -0.58
C LEU A 253 2.41 -7.21 -0.99
N GLN A 254 1.81 -7.76 -2.03
CA GLN A 254 2.31 -8.90 -2.78
C GLN A 254 2.46 -8.52 -4.25
N ALA A 255 3.69 -8.51 -4.77
CA ALA A 255 3.98 -8.07 -6.13
C ALA A 255 4.89 -9.04 -6.88
N ALA A 256 4.58 -9.30 -8.15
CA ALA A 256 5.51 -10.01 -9.03
C ALA A 256 6.55 -9.06 -9.67
N GLY A 257 6.16 -7.81 -9.97
CA GLY A 257 7.06 -6.77 -10.47
C GLY A 257 7.82 -6.00 -9.38
N PRO A 258 8.47 -4.88 -9.76
CA PRO A 258 9.08 -3.94 -8.81
C PRO A 258 8.05 -3.35 -7.84
N ALA A 259 8.42 -3.26 -6.57
CA ALA A 259 7.49 -2.94 -5.49
C ALA A 259 8.15 -2.06 -4.42
N PRO A 260 8.48 -0.80 -4.74
CA PRO A 260 8.98 0.13 -3.74
C PRO A 260 7.86 0.48 -2.75
N VAL A 261 8.18 0.51 -1.46
CA VAL A 261 7.24 0.91 -0.40
C VAL A 261 7.83 2.08 0.38
N TYR A 262 7.07 3.15 0.48
CA TYR A 262 7.33 4.30 1.34
C TYR A 262 6.18 4.36 2.36
N SER A 263 6.50 4.26 3.64
CA SER A 263 5.54 4.36 4.74
C SER A 263 6.00 5.42 5.70
N THR A 264 5.14 6.38 6.01
CA THR A 264 5.29 7.26 7.17
C THR A 264 4.14 7.01 8.14
N GLY A 265 4.37 7.16 9.44
CA GLY A 265 3.42 6.77 10.48
C GLY A 265 3.76 5.43 11.12
N ASP A 266 3.16 5.18 12.26
CA ASP A 266 3.36 3.99 13.05
C ASP A 266 2.57 2.81 12.47
N GLY A 267 3.13 1.60 12.55
CA GLY A 267 2.35 0.41 12.24
C GLY A 267 3.11 -0.77 11.66
N TYR A 268 2.49 -1.45 10.68
CA TYR A 268 2.94 -2.74 10.19
C TYR A 268 3.04 -2.75 8.66
N VAL A 269 4.26 -2.89 8.15
CA VAL A 269 4.54 -3.04 6.73
C VAL A 269 4.93 -4.50 6.44
N ARG A 270 4.20 -5.17 5.55
CA ARG A 270 4.55 -6.50 5.05
C ARG A 270 4.59 -6.54 3.53
N LEU A 271 5.77 -6.82 3.01
CA LEU A 271 6.03 -6.90 1.58
C LEU A 271 6.54 -8.29 1.19
N GLN A 272 5.92 -8.85 0.16
CA GLN A 272 6.42 -10.01 -0.57
C GLN A 272 6.57 -9.64 -2.04
N ALA A 273 7.80 -9.66 -2.55
CA ALA A 273 8.10 -9.24 -3.92
C ALA A 273 8.99 -10.25 -4.66
N ALA A 274 8.68 -10.52 -5.92
CA ALA A 274 9.61 -11.25 -6.80
C ALA A 274 10.64 -10.32 -7.45
N GLY A 275 10.27 -9.07 -7.75
CA GLY A 275 11.17 -8.03 -8.27
C GLY A 275 11.95 -7.26 -7.20
N PRO A 276 12.61 -6.15 -7.59
CA PRO A 276 13.23 -5.21 -6.65
C PRO A 276 12.20 -4.58 -5.70
N ALA A 277 12.57 -4.46 -4.43
CA ALA A 277 11.65 -4.11 -3.36
C ALA A 277 12.31 -3.21 -2.31
N PRO A 278 12.66 -1.96 -2.66
CA PRO A 278 13.16 -1.02 -1.67
C PRO A 278 12.03 -0.66 -0.69
N VAL A 279 12.35 -0.58 0.60
CA VAL A 279 11.42 -0.15 1.65
C VAL A 279 12.03 1.03 2.39
N CYS A 280 11.25 2.10 2.52
CA CYS A 280 11.52 3.22 3.41
C CYS A 280 10.35 3.32 4.39
N SER A 281 10.63 3.22 5.68
CA SER A 281 9.63 3.32 6.75
C SER A 281 10.07 4.37 7.77
N THR A 282 9.19 5.30 8.11
CA THR A 282 9.44 6.29 9.15
C THR A 282 8.29 6.28 10.15
N GLY A 283 8.58 6.07 11.43
CA GLY A 283 7.58 5.79 12.46
C GLY A 283 7.87 4.46 13.13
N ASP A 284 7.26 4.24 14.28
CA ASP A 284 7.49 3.06 15.08
C ASP A 284 6.71 1.87 14.51
N GLY A 285 7.24 0.66 14.68
CA GLY A 285 6.47 -0.55 14.42
C GLY A 285 7.22 -1.68 13.75
N TYR A 286 6.57 -2.37 12.81
CA TYR A 286 7.03 -3.66 12.31
C TYR A 286 7.15 -3.68 10.79
N VAL A 287 8.36 -3.85 10.29
CA VAL A 287 8.66 -4.02 8.87
C VAL A 287 9.03 -5.47 8.61
N ARG A 288 8.30 -6.16 7.72
CA ARG A 288 8.66 -7.49 7.23
C ARG A 288 8.70 -7.55 5.72
N LEU A 289 9.89 -7.83 5.21
CA LEU A 289 10.16 -7.93 3.78
C LEU A 289 10.64 -9.33 3.41
N GLN A 290 10.04 -9.89 2.36
CA GLN A 290 10.54 -11.05 1.65
C GLN A 290 10.68 -10.71 0.17
N ALA A 291 11.90 -10.74 -0.34
CA ALA A 291 12.20 -10.33 -1.72
C ALA A 291 13.11 -11.34 -2.44
N ALA A 292 12.81 -11.64 -3.70
CA ALA A 292 13.75 -12.37 -4.54
C ALA A 292 14.79 -11.44 -5.21
N GLY A 293 14.41 -10.20 -5.54
CA GLY A 293 15.31 -9.19 -6.07
C GLY A 293 16.09 -8.39 -5.01
N PRO A 294 16.77 -7.29 -5.41
CA PRO A 294 17.39 -6.35 -4.49
C PRO A 294 16.36 -5.71 -3.55
N ALA A 295 16.71 -5.57 -2.29
CA ALA A 295 15.78 -5.21 -1.22
C ALA A 295 16.43 -4.30 -0.17
N PRO A 296 16.81 -3.06 -0.52
CA PRO A 296 17.30 -2.12 0.47
C PRO A 296 16.18 -1.74 1.44
N VAL A 297 16.48 -1.68 2.73
CA VAL A 297 15.55 -1.25 3.77
C VAL A 297 16.13 -0.06 4.51
N TYR A 298 15.34 1.01 4.59
CA TYR A 298 15.58 2.19 5.42
C TYR A 298 14.43 2.27 6.43
N SER A 299 14.73 2.23 7.71
CA SER A 299 13.75 2.31 8.78
C SER A 299 14.20 3.36 9.78
N THR A 300 13.31 4.29 10.14
CA THR A 300 13.55 5.26 11.20
C THR A 300 12.40 5.20 12.20
N GLY A 301 12.68 5.14 13.48
CA GLY A 301 11.69 4.86 14.53
C GLY A 301 11.98 3.53 15.21
N ASP A 302 11.36 3.34 16.36
CA ASP A 302 11.57 2.16 17.18
C ASP A 302 10.78 0.97 16.63
N GLY A 303 11.32 -0.24 16.78
CA GLY A 303 10.54 -1.46 16.53
C GLY A 303 11.31 -2.59 15.87
N TYR A 304 10.65 -3.31 14.96
CA TYR A 304 11.11 -4.60 14.49
C TYR A 304 11.22 -4.64 12.96
N VAL A 305 12.44 -4.81 12.46
CA VAL A 305 12.73 -5.01 11.04
C VAL A 305 13.12 -6.46 10.79
N ARG A 306 12.41 -7.15 9.90
CA ARG A 306 12.77 -8.48 9.41
C ARG A 306 12.82 -8.54 7.90
N LEU A 307 14.01 -8.83 7.39
CA LEU A 307 14.28 -8.95 5.96
C LEU A 307 14.75 -10.37 5.63
N GLN A 308 14.13 -10.95 4.60
CA GLN A 308 14.62 -12.13 3.91
C GLN A 308 14.77 -11.80 2.43
N ALA A 309 15.99 -11.83 1.91
CA ALA A 309 16.29 -11.45 0.53
C ALA A 309 17.19 -12.47 -0.17
N ALA A 310 16.91 -12.76 -1.44
CA ALA A 310 17.85 -13.51 -2.28
C ALA A 310 18.89 -12.60 -2.94
N GLY A 311 18.51 -11.37 -3.32
CA GLY A 311 19.42 -10.36 -3.86
C GLY A 311 20.20 -9.55 -2.80
N PRO A 312 20.89 -8.47 -3.22
CA PRO A 312 21.52 -7.50 -2.32
C PRO A 312 20.49 -6.85 -1.38
N ALA A 313 20.84 -6.72 -0.11
CA ALA A 313 19.91 -6.36 0.94
C ALA A 313 20.55 -5.45 2.00
N PRO A 314 20.93 -4.21 1.63
CA PRO A 314 21.43 -3.26 2.61
C PRO A 314 20.31 -2.86 3.58
N VAL A 315 20.61 -2.78 4.87
CA VAL A 315 19.66 -2.35 5.90
C VAL A 315 20.24 -1.16 6.66
N TYR A 316 19.46 -0.09 6.72
CA TYR A 316 19.72 1.10 7.53
C TYR A 316 18.55 1.24 8.50
N SER A 317 18.82 1.16 9.80
CA SER A 317 17.82 1.28 10.85
C SER A 317 18.27 2.33 11.86
N THR A 318 17.40 3.28 12.18
CA THR A 318 17.62 4.26 13.24
C THR A 318 16.48 4.21 14.24
N GLY A 319 16.76 4.15 15.53
CA GLY A 319 15.78 3.91 16.58
C GLY A 319 16.04 2.58 17.29
N ASP A 320 15.41 2.39 18.43
CA ASP A 320 15.60 1.24 19.28
C ASP A 320 14.82 0.03 18.74
N GLY A 321 15.35 -1.18 18.93
CA GLY A 321 14.58 -2.39 18.69
C GLY A 321 15.33 -3.54 18.05
N TYR A 322 14.70 -4.25 17.11
CA TYR A 322 15.15 -5.55 16.65
C TYR A 322 15.28 -5.60 15.13
N VAL A 323 16.51 -5.77 14.64
CA VAL A 323 16.82 -5.97 13.23
C VAL A 323 17.22 -7.42 13.00
N ARG A 324 16.50 -8.12 12.12
CA ARG A 324 16.85 -9.46 11.66
C ARG A 324 16.90 -9.56 10.15
N LEU A 325 18.09 -9.88 9.65
CA LEU A 325 18.38 -10.00 8.24
C LEU A 325 18.85 -11.41 7.89
N GLN A 326 18.22 -11.99 6.87
CA GLN A 326 18.69 -13.18 6.18
C GLN A 326 18.84 -12.88 4.69
N ALA A 327 20.07 -12.92 4.18
CA ALA A 327 20.36 -12.57 2.79
C ALA A 327 21.23 -13.61 2.09
N ALA A 328 20.95 -13.92 0.83
CA ALA A 328 21.89 -14.70 0.00
C ALA A 328 22.94 -13.80 -0.68
N GLY A 329 22.58 -12.56 -1.04
CA GLY A 329 23.50 -11.56 -1.59
C GLY A 329 24.26 -10.74 -0.54
N PRO A 330 24.99 -9.69 -0.97
CA PRO A 330 25.63 -8.72 -0.08
C PRO A 330 24.61 -8.00 0.81
N ALA A 331 24.95 -7.81 2.07
CA ALA A 331 24.00 -7.39 3.10
C ALA A 331 24.66 -6.47 4.15
N PRO A 332 25.09 -5.25 3.76
CA PRO A 332 25.61 -4.30 4.72
C PRO A 332 24.49 -3.87 5.68
N VAL A 333 24.81 -3.76 6.97
CA VAL A 333 23.85 -3.32 8.00
C VAL A 333 24.41 -2.10 8.71
N CYS A 334 23.62 -1.04 8.80
CA CYS A 334 23.87 0.12 9.66
C CYS A 334 22.68 0.23 10.62
N SER A 335 22.93 0.12 11.93
CA SER A 335 21.92 0.23 12.97
C SER A 335 22.36 1.26 14.00
N THR A 336 21.53 2.24 14.28
CA THR A 336 21.76 3.23 15.34
C THR A 336 20.58 3.25 16.30
N GLY A 337 20.83 3.13 17.60
CA GLY A 337 19.82 2.93 18.63
C GLY A 337 20.10 1.65 19.41
N ASP A 338 19.45 1.50 20.55
CA ASP A 338 19.63 0.37 21.43
C ASP A 338 18.85 -0.84 20.91
N GLY A 339 19.38 -2.05 21.06
CA GLY A 339 18.60 -3.25 20.76
C GLY A 339 19.36 -4.45 20.24
N TYR A 340 18.74 -5.19 19.32
CA TYR A 340 19.21 -6.49 18.87
C TYR A 340 19.34 -6.55 17.36
N VAL A 341 20.56 -6.80 16.89
CA VAL A 341 20.86 -7.02 15.48
C VAL A 341 21.24 -8.48 15.27
N ARG A 342 20.53 -9.18 14.39
CA ARG A 342 20.91 -10.52 13.93
C ARG A 342 20.99 -10.59 12.42
N LEU A 343 22.17 -10.94 11.94
CA LEU A 343 22.50 -11.03 10.54
C LEU A 343 22.97 -12.44 10.19
N GLN A 344 22.37 -13.01 9.16
CA GLN A 344 22.85 -14.21 8.49
C GLN A 344 22.93 -13.92 6.99
N ALA A 345 24.13 -13.91 6.44
CA ALA A 345 24.32 -13.64 5.02
C ALA A 345 25.37 -14.55 4.40
N ALA A 346 25.12 -14.99 3.17
CA ALA A 346 26.10 -15.76 2.39
C ALA A 346 27.11 -14.84 1.68
N GLY A 347 26.69 -13.64 1.27
CA GLY A 347 27.56 -12.60 0.71
C GLY A 347 28.26 -11.74 1.77
N PRO A 348 29.09 -10.78 1.34
CA PRO A 348 29.75 -9.82 2.24
C PRO A 348 28.73 -8.98 3.00
N ALA A 349 28.97 -8.81 4.30
CA ALA A 349 28.03 -8.18 5.21
C ALA A 349 28.76 -7.35 6.28
N PRO A 350 29.28 -6.17 5.92
CA PRO A 350 29.81 -5.25 6.92
C PRO A 350 28.69 -4.77 7.84
N VAL A 351 28.95 -4.71 9.14
CA VAL A 351 27.98 -4.27 10.15
C VAL A 351 28.51 -3.06 10.87
N TYR A 352 27.70 -2.00 10.94
CA TYR A 352 27.91 -0.81 11.75
C TYR A 352 26.76 -0.74 12.77
N SER A 353 27.08 -0.77 14.05
CA SER A 353 26.12 -0.70 15.14
C SER A 353 26.55 0.38 16.13
N THR A 354 25.65 1.30 16.46
CA THR A 354 25.87 2.30 17.51
C THR A 354 24.69 2.26 18.48
N GLY A 355 24.94 2.23 19.78
CA GLY A 355 23.93 2.04 20.83
C GLY A 355 24.20 0.77 21.62
N ASP A 356 23.48 0.61 22.71
CA ASP A 356 23.63 -0.50 23.62
C ASP A 356 22.84 -1.70 23.12
N GLY A 357 23.38 -2.92 23.23
CA GLY A 357 22.63 -4.05 22.70
C GLY A 357 23.35 -5.35 22.42
N TYR A 358 22.72 -6.16 21.57
CA TYR A 358 23.22 -7.47 21.18
C TYR A 358 23.36 -7.56 19.66
N VAL A 359 24.57 -7.82 19.18
CA VAL A 359 24.85 -8.04 17.76
C VAL A 359 25.24 -9.49 17.56
N ARG A 360 24.53 -10.21 16.70
CA ARG A 360 24.90 -11.56 16.24
C ARG A 360 25.07 -11.62 14.74
N LEU A 361 26.28 -11.95 14.31
CA LEU A 361 26.64 -12.08 12.91
C LEU A 361 27.02 -13.50 12.54
N GLN A 362 26.45 -13.98 11.43
CA GLN A 362 26.84 -15.19 10.73
C GLN A 362 27.00 -14.85 9.23
N ALA A 363 28.05 -14.11 8.90
CA ALA A 363 28.41 -13.71 7.53
C ALA A 363 29.83 -13.14 7.50
N ALA A 364 30.51 -13.23 6.36
CA ALA A 364 31.84 -12.63 6.21
C ALA A 364 31.75 -11.10 6.12
N GLY A 365 32.62 -10.39 6.84
CA GLY A 365 32.67 -8.92 6.80
C GLY A 365 33.17 -8.29 8.09
N PRO A 366 33.63 -7.03 8.04
CA PRO A 366 34.03 -6.29 9.23
C PRO A 366 32.82 -5.91 10.09
N VAL A 367 33.01 -5.87 11.40
CA VAL A 367 32.00 -5.39 12.36
C VAL A 367 32.55 -4.19 13.11
N TYR A 368 31.79 -3.11 13.12
CA TYR A 368 32.03 -1.89 13.89
C TYR A 368 30.88 -1.74 14.88
N SER A 369 31.18 -1.80 16.18
CA SER A 369 30.21 -1.67 17.26
C SER A 369 30.65 -0.57 18.23
N THR A 370 29.71 0.28 18.62
CA THR A 370 29.95 1.45 19.46
C THR A 370 28.84 1.49 20.50
N GLY A 371 29.16 1.46 21.80
CA GLY A 371 28.19 1.30 22.88
C GLY A 371 28.40 0.03 23.72
N ASP A 372 27.62 -0.12 24.77
CA ASP A 372 27.73 -1.19 25.74
C ASP A 372 26.87 -2.38 25.30
N GLY A 373 27.49 -3.54 25.08
CA GLY A 373 26.73 -4.63 24.48
C GLY A 373 27.47 -5.93 24.29
N TYR A 374 26.74 -6.92 23.78
CA TYR A 374 27.23 -8.26 23.51
C TYR A 374 27.34 -8.49 22.00
N VAL A 375 28.56 -8.67 21.51
CA VAL A 375 28.81 -8.98 20.10
C VAL A 375 29.20 -10.46 19.97
N ARG A 376 28.41 -11.24 19.24
CA ARG A 376 28.68 -12.65 18.94
C ARG A 376 28.88 -12.86 17.45
N LEU A 377 30.03 -13.41 17.06
CA LEU A 377 30.39 -13.60 15.67
C LEU A 377 30.67 -15.07 15.35
N GLN A 378 30.13 -15.52 14.23
CA GLN A 378 30.36 -16.85 13.66
C GLN A 378 30.77 -16.67 12.18
N ALA A 379 31.89 -15.98 11.94
CA ALA A 379 32.39 -15.69 10.59
C ALA A 379 33.83 -15.13 10.56
N ALA A 380 34.36 -14.98 9.34
CA ALA A 380 35.65 -14.35 9.05
C ALA A 380 35.50 -12.82 8.86
N GLY A 381 36.29 -12.04 9.59
CA GLY A 381 36.35 -10.57 9.47
C GLY A 381 36.90 -9.90 10.74
N PRO A 382 37.47 -8.69 10.62
CA PRO A 382 37.93 -7.93 11.77
C PRO A 382 36.75 -7.34 12.56
N VAL A 383 36.97 -7.11 13.85
CA VAL A 383 35.97 -6.59 14.78
C VAL A 383 36.54 -5.37 15.47
N TYR A 384 35.83 -4.26 15.40
CA TYR A 384 36.14 -3.01 16.05
C TYR A 384 34.99 -2.73 17.01
N SER A 385 35.28 -2.74 18.32
CA SER A 385 34.29 -2.46 19.35
C SER A 385 34.83 -1.39 20.29
N THR A 386 34.05 -0.34 20.51
CA THR A 386 34.38 0.74 21.46
C THR A 386 33.20 0.94 22.41
N GLY A 387 33.37 0.53 23.67
CA GLY A 387 32.35 0.49 24.73
C GLY A 387 32.73 -0.56 25.78
N ASP A 388 32.01 -0.64 26.89
CA ASP A 388 32.29 -1.56 28.02
C ASP A 388 31.70 -2.98 27.77
N GLY A 389 31.45 -3.31 26.51
CA GLY A 389 30.77 -4.53 26.06
C GLY A 389 31.62 -5.82 25.98
N TYR A 390 30.94 -6.96 25.85
CA TYR A 390 31.54 -8.28 25.69
C TYR A 390 31.56 -8.73 24.22
N VAL A 391 32.73 -9.14 23.72
CA VAL A 391 32.89 -9.69 22.36
C VAL A 391 33.24 -11.18 22.42
N ARG A 392 32.48 -12.01 21.71
CA ARG A 392 32.75 -13.45 21.52
C ARG A 392 32.82 -13.79 20.03
N GLN A 393 34.01 -14.17 19.56
CA GLN A 393 34.22 -14.62 18.18
C GLN A 393 34.48 -16.13 18.14
N GLN A 394 33.69 -16.86 17.34
CA GLN A 394 33.96 -18.25 16.98
C GLN A 394 34.57 -18.27 15.57
N VAL A 395 35.88 -18.49 15.49
CA VAL A 395 36.61 -18.63 14.22
C VAL A 395 36.66 -20.12 13.84
N GLN A 396 36.07 -20.49 12.71
CA GLN A 396 36.42 -21.77 12.06
C GLN A 396 37.62 -21.52 11.15
N LEU A 397 38.79 -22.01 11.57
CA LEU A 397 40.04 -21.87 10.83
C LEU A 397 39.98 -22.66 9.51
N GLN A 398 39.78 -21.98 8.39
CA GLN A 398 40.12 -22.50 7.06
C GLN A 398 41.00 -21.55 6.22
N SER A 399 41.36 -20.35 6.71
CA SER A 399 42.34 -19.51 6.03
C SER A 399 42.99 -18.47 6.94
N THR A 400 44.23 -18.13 6.62
CA THR A 400 45.19 -17.23 7.26
C THR A 400 44.57 -15.94 7.84
N VAL A 401 44.66 -15.76 9.16
CA VAL A 401 44.29 -14.50 9.84
C VAL A 401 45.51 -13.59 9.86
N LEU A 402 45.47 -12.48 9.11
CA LEU A 402 46.48 -11.41 9.13
C LEU A 402 46.02 -10.34 10.14
N GLY A 403 46.37 -10.54 11.41
CA GLY A 403 46.23 -9.55 12.48
C GLY A 403 44.84 -9.47 13.16
N MET A 404 44.83 -9.52 14.48
CA MET A 404 43.72 -9.11 15.35
C MET A 404 44.23 -7.99 16.26
N ALA A 405 43.55 -6.83 16.27
CA ALA A 405 43.84 -5.72 17.17
C ALA A 405 42.55 -5.36 17.93
N MET A 406 42.56 -5.49 19.26
CA MET A 406 41.48 -5.02 20.14
C MET A 406 42.03 -3.93 21.07
N SER A 407 41.37 -2.78 21.12
CA SER A 407 41.65 -1.68 22.05
C SER A 407 40.42 -1.41 22.91
N GLY A 408 40.49 -1.66 24.22
CA GLY A 408 39.36 -1.42 25.12
C GLY A 408 39.72 -1.58 26.60
N SER A 409 39.13 -0.72 27.43
CA SER A 409 39.28 -0.65 28.88
C SER A 409 38.33 -1.63 29.58
N ARG A 410 38.86 -2.41 30.52
CA ARG A 410 38.16 -3.37 31.41
C ARG A 410 37.40 -4.52 30.74
N SER A 411 38.14 -5.58 30.43
CA SER A 411 37.59 -6.93 30.26
C SER A 411 37.71 -7.73 31.57
N SER A 412 36.59 -8.13 32.17
CA SER A 412 36.54 -9.28 33.10
C SER A 412 36.25 -10.54 32.30
N SER A 413 37.29 -11.24 31.81
CA SER A 413 37.13 -12.46 31.00
C SER A 413 38.41 -13.29 30.94
N SER A 414 38.29 -14.62 31.10
CA SER A 414 39.26 -15.58 30.58
C SER A 414 39.26 -15.51 29.06
N LEU A 415 40.23 -14.80 28.50
CA LEU A 415 40.41 -14.64 27.05
C LEU A 415 41.23 -15.83 26.51
N GLN A 416 40.68 -16.55 25.52
CA GLN A 416 41.38 -17.63 24.80
C GLN A 416 41.65 -17.17 23.36
N TYR A 417 42.93 -16.94 23.03
CA TYR A 417 43.38 -16.54 21.69
C TYR A 417 43.98 -17.72 20.90
N TRP A 418 43.72 -17.77 19.60
CA TRP A 418 44.34 -18.72 18.65
C TRP A 418 44.77 -17.96 17.38
N GLY A 419 46.08 -17.80 17.12
CA GLY A 419 46.55 -17.12 15.90
C GLY A 419 48.08 -16.97 15.78
N TRP A 420 48.56 -16.60 14.58
CA TRP A 420 49.99 -16.37 14.29
C TRP A 420 50.54 -15.04 14.83
N LEU A 421 49.67 -14.03 14.99
CA LEU A 421 50.01 -12.70 15.51
C LEU A 421 48.84 -12.16 16.36
N CYS A 422 49.07 -11.88 17.64
CA CYS A 422 48.06 -11.30 18.55
C CYS A 422 48.57 -9.99 19.19
N GLN A 423 47.78 -8.91 19.10
CA GLN A 423 48.07 -7.63 19.76
C GLN A 423 46.87 -7.16 20.60
N ALA A 424 47.10 -6.95 21.90
CA ALA A 424 46.08 -6.48 22.85
C ALA A 424 46.60 -5.27 23.66
N THR A 425 45.82 -4.20 23.72
CA THR A 425 46.08 -3.00 24.54
C THR A 425 44.89 -2.71 25.45
N GLY A 426 45.11 -2.66 26.77
CA GLY A 426 44.01 -2.42 27.73
C GLY A 426 44.48 -1.95 29.13
N SER A 427 43.60 -1.22 29.83
CA SER A 427 43.77 -0.76 31.21
C SER A 427 42.96 -1.65 32.19
N ARG A 428 43.63 -2.11 33.27
CA ARG A 428 43.22 -3.11 34.31
C ARG A 428 41.76 -2.96 34.80
N SER A 429 41.04 -4.03 35.22
CA SER A 429 41.35 -4.92 36.36
C SER A 429 40.73 -6.34 36.28
N SER A 430 41.49 -7.34 36.76
CA SER A 430 41.01 -8.65 37.24
C SER A 430 40.72 -9.78 36.21
N SER A 431 41.61 -10.04 35.25
CA SER A 431 41.46 -11.20 34.33
C SER A 431 42.75 -11.93 34.05
N SER A 432 42.69 -13.26 34.02
CA SER A 432 43.72 -14.13 33.47
C SER A 432 43.66 -14.12 31.94
N LEU A 433 44.75 -13.71 31.29
CA LEU A 433 44.92 -13.75 29.84
C LEU A 433 45.62 -15.07 29.46
N GLN A 434 45.04 -15.88 28.56
CA GLN A 434 45.66 -17.10 28.03
C GLN A 434 45.95 -16.93 26.53
N TYR A 435 47.24 -16.98 26.16
CA TYR A 435 47.72 -16.79 24.79
C TYR A 435 48.27 -18.09 24.19
N TRP A 436 47.96 -18.36 22.92
CA TRP A 436 48.52 -19.45 22.12
C TRP A 436 48.90 -18.94 20.71
N GLY A 437 50.20 -18.77 20.42
CA GLY A 437 50.71 -18.26 19.13
C GLY A 437 52.23 -18.06 19.05
N TRP A 438 52.78 -17.92 17.84
CA TRP A 438 54.23 -17.79 17.57
C TRP A 438 54.82 -16.38 17.84
N LEU A 439 54.00 -15.32 17.75
CA LEU A 439 54.34 -13.95 18.16
C LEU A 439 53.15 -13.31 18.89
N CYS A 440 53.35 -12.91 20.14
CA CYS A 440 52.36 -12.20 20.95
C CYS A 440 52.97 -10.89 21.49
N GLN A 441 52.25 -9.77 21.32
CA GLN A 441 52.62 -8.47 21.90
C GLN A 441 51.52 -7.99 22.85
N ALA A 442 51.87 -7.87 24.13
CA ALA A 442 50.99 -7.37 25.18
C ALA A 442 51.59 -6.09 25.78
N ALA A 443 50.76 -5.05 25.93
CA ALA A 443 51.13 -3.81 26.62
C ALA A 443 50.10 -3.51 27.71
N GLY A 444 50.53 -3.57 28.97
CA GLY A 444 49.70 -3.26 30.13
C GLY A 444 50.23 -3.89 31.42
N PRO A 445 49.68 -3.53 32.59
CA PRO A 445 50.25 -3.97 33.86
C PRO A 445 49.69 -5.32 34.37
N ALA A 446 48.92 -6.10 33.60
CA ALA A 446 48.35 -7.38 34.08
C ALA A 446 49.37 -8.53 34.10
N PRO A 447 49.23 -9.55 34.98
CA PRO A 447 50.04 -10.77 34.89
C PRO A 447 49.78 -11.50 33.56
N VAL A 448 50.85 -11.88 32.87
CA VAL A 448 50.80 -12.56 31.57
C VAL A 448 51.24 -14.01 31.76
N CYS A 449 50.40 -14.96 31.34
CA CYS A 449 50.72 -16.40 31.35
C CYS A 449 50.83 -16.92 29.91
N SER A 450 51.98 -17.52 29.54
CA SER A 450 52.17 -18.21 28.25
C SER A 450 52.29 -19.73 28.46
N THR A 451 51.58 -20.51 27.64
CA THR A 451 51.57 -21.99 27.70
C THR A 451 51.95 -22.65 26.35
N GLY A 452 52.72 -21.96 25.49
CA GLY A 452 53.12 -22.50 24.17
C GLY A 452 54.58 -22.22 23.80
N ASP A 453 55.12 -23.03 22.89
CA ASP A 453 56.47 -22.90 22.33
C ASP A 453 56.50 -21.77 21.29
N GLY A 454 57.19 -20.66 21.60
CA GLY A 454 57.27 -19.50 20.70
C GLY A 454 57.93 -18.25 21.31
N TYR A 455 58.18 -17.23 20.49
CA TYR A 455 58.75 -15.95 20.91
C TYR A 455 57.67 -15.01 21.45
N VAL A 456 57.84 -14.55 22.69
CA VAL A 456 56.93 -13.59 23.33
C VAL A 456 57.68 -12.28 23.56
N ARG A 457 57.14 -11.16 23.04
CA ARG A 457 57.69 -9.81 23.29
C ARG A 457 56.73 -9.06 24.21
N LEU A 458 57.15 -8.85 25.46
CA LEU A 458 56.32 -8.23 26.50
C LEU A 458 56.82 -6.80 26.73
N GLN A 459 55.93 -5.80 26.61
CA GLN A 459 56.22 -4.45 27.11
C GLN A 459 55.42 -4.23 28.39
N ALA A 460 56.00 -4.65 29.52
CA ALA A 460 55.40 -4.46 30.83
C ALA A 460 55.68 -3.04 31.35
N ALA A 461 54.64 -2.26 31.59
CA ALA A 461 54.73 -1.01 32.35
C ALA A 461 54.54 -1.32 33.85
N GLY A 462 55.59 -1.83 34.51
CA GLY A 462 55.63 -2.02 35.98
C GLY A 462 55.80 -3.48 36.44
N PRO A 463 55.91 -3.71 37.77
CA PRO A 463 56.25 -5.01 38.34
C PRO A 463 55.02 -5.93 38.40
N ALA A 464 54.73 -6.62 37.31
CA ALA A 464 53.72 -7.69 37.27
C ALA A 464 54.42 -9.05 37.08
N PRO A 465 53.97 -10.12 37.75
CA PRO A 465 54.59 -11.44 37.61
C PRO A 465 54.33 -12.01 36.22
N VAL A 466 55.40 -12.51 35.58
CA VAL A 466 55.40 -13.21 34.30
C VAL A 466 55.53 -14.70 34.57
N CYS A 467 54.62 -15.52 34.06
CA CYS A 467 54.71 -16.99 34.17
C CYS A 467 54.78 -17.61 32.76
N SER A 468 55.90 -18.24 32.40
CA SER A 468 56.03 -19.06 31.21
C SER A 468 56.05 -20.54 31.59
N THR A 469 55.30 -21.38 30.85
CA THR A 469 55.26 -22.83 31.06
C THR A 469 55.69 -23.65 29.83
N GLY A 470 56.23 -22.99 28.79
CA GLY A 470 56.81 -23.62 27.58
C GLY A 470 58.24 -23.15 27.29
N ASP A 471 58.90 -23.76 26.30
CA ASP A 471 60.33 -23.59 25.97
C ASP A 471 60.66 -22.27 25.21
N GLY A 472 59.91 -21.20 25.48
CA GLY A 472 60.00 -19.91 24.77
C GLY A 472 60.95 -18.88 25.41
N TYR A 473 61.65 -18.11 24.58
CA TYR A 473 62.47 -16.98 25.02
C TYR A 473 61.60 -15.75 25.33
N CYS A 474 61.65 -15.27 26.57
CA CYS A 474 61.13 -13.95 26.95
C CYS A 474 62.17 -12.88 26.62
N VAL A 475 61.77 -11.85 25.86
CA VAL A 475 62.59 -10.66 25.60
C VAL A 475 61.85 -9.44 26.18
N ASP A 476 62.48 -8.76 27.14
CA ASP A 476 62.05 -7.47 27.70
C ASP A 476 62.11 -6.33 26.68
#